data_AF-A0AAN8PNP9-F1
#
_entry.id   AF-A0AAN8PNP9-F1
#
_cell.length_a   1.000
_cell.length_b   1.000
_cell.length_c   1.000
_cell.angle_alpha   90.00
_cell.angle_beta   90.00
_cell.angle_gamma   90.00
#
_symmetry.space_group_name_H-M   'P 1'
#
loop_
_entity.id
_entity.type
_entity.pdbx_description
1 polymer ?
#
loop_
_entity_poly.entity_id
_entity_poly.type
_entity_poly.pdbx_seq_one_letter_code
_entity_poly.pdbx_strand_id
1 'polypeptide(L)'
;MASLSSNAEESGPPQKMSSDVQTRLMDAERFFRRACEQIVQLNRRLDEMAKRYDKASRENHRSFRYSLRLRMAVTEGVRNMYYEYAANKADEITNLRCQALHDSEMGSSEEDNSDFDPMDDDEYEATDEMEGEAEPSSRDEPLNCPLDQNGE
;
A
#
# COMPACT_ATOMS: atom_id res chain seq x y z
N MET A 1 59.71 -3.12 -16.32
CA MET A 1 58.70 -3.49 -17.33
C MET A 1 57.88 -4.61 -16.73
N ALA A 2 56.57 -4.54 -16.51
CA ALA A 2 55.56 -3.58 -16.94
C ALA A 2 54.57 -3.34 -15.80
N SER A 3 54.13 -2.09 -15.69
CA SER A 3 53.02 -1.64 -14.88
C SER A 3 51.72 -2.15 -15.49
N LEU A 4 50.80 -2.66 -14.67
CA LEU A 4 49.38 -2.69 -15.00
C LEU A 4 48.60 -2.12 -13.83
N SER A 5 48.32 -0.83 -13.98
CA SER A 5 47.27 -0.09 -13.31
C SER A 5 45.92 -0.73 -13.65
N SER A 6 45.06 -0.95 -12.66
CA SER A 6 43.64 -1.21 -12.88
C SER A 6 42.83 -0.50 -11.80
N ASN A 7 42.40 0.70 -12.18
CA ASN A 7 41.13 1.36 -11.92
C ASN A 7 40.49 1.12 -10.54
N ALA A 8 40.75 2.06 -9.63
CA ALA A 8 39.80 2.37 -8.58
C ALA A 8 38.58 3.01 -9.25
N GLU A 9 37.48 2.27 -9.32
CA GLU A 9 36.17 2.85 -9.64
C GLU A 9 35.84 3.89 -8.58
N GLU A 10 35.76 5.12 -9.05
CA GLU A 10 35.42 6.31 -8.30
C GLU A 10 33.96 6.18 -7.85
N SER A 11 33.77 5.62 -6.65
CA SER A 11 32.52 5.70 -5.91
C SER A 11 32.23 7.18 -5.66
N GLY A 12 31.44 7.79 -6.55
CA GLY A 12 30.94 9.15 -6.39
C GLY A 12 30.34 9.36 -4.99
N PRO A 13 30.41 10.60 -4.46
CA PRO A 13 29.91 10.89 -3.13
C PRO A 13 28.43 10.52 -3.02
N PRO A 14 27.97 9.92 -1.91
CA PRO A 14 26.56 9.63 -1.74
C PRO A 14 25.80 10.95 -1.81
N GLN A 15 24.97 11.12 -2.86
CA GLN A 15 24.08 12.26 -3.01
C GLN A 15 23.26 12.40 -1.72
N LYS A 16 23.38 13.56 -1.07
CA LYS A 16 22.73 13.83 0.22
C LYS A 16 21.22 13.94 -0.03
N MET A 17 20.49 12.88 0.29
CA MET A 17 19.03 12.92 0.40
C MET A 17 18.61 14.01 1.40
N SER A 18 17.47 14.66 1.16
CA SER A 18 16.89 15.60 2.12
C SER A 18 16.70 14.91 3.48
N SER A 19 17.31 15.47 4.52
CA SER A 19 17.38 14.89 5.88
C SER A 19 15.98 14.50 6.41
N ASP A 20 14.96 15.27 6.05
CA ASP A 20 13.58 15.06 6.49
C ASP A 20 12.91 13.89 5.75
N VAL A 21 13.17 13.72 4.45
CA VAL A 21 12.66 12.58 3.67
C VAL A 21 13.31 11.28 4.17
N GLN A 22 14.61 11.32 4.46
CA GLN A 22 15.34 10.17 4.96
C GLN A 22 14.83 9.69 6.32
N THR A 23 14.60 10.61 7.26
CA THR A 23 14.07 10.26 8.59
C THR A 23 12.66 9.66 8.51
N ARG A 24 11.79 10.27 7.70
CA ARG A 24 10.44 9.75 7.45
C ARG A 24 10.46 8.36 6.81
N LEU A 25 11.35 8.12 5.85
CA LEU A 25 11.50 6.82 5.20
C LEU A 25 11.92 5.75 6.21
N MET A 26 12.92 6.03 7.05
CA MET A 26 13.38 5.10 8.08
C MET A 26 12.28 4.77 9.10
N ASP A 27 11.50 5.77 9.50
CA ASP A 27 10.37 5.58 10.41
C ASP A 27 9.25 4.75 9.75
N ALA A 28 8.89 5.04 8.51
CA ALA A 28 7.88 4.28 7.77
C ALA A 28 8.28 2.80 7.62
N GLU A 29 9.54 2.52 7.27
CA GLU A 29 10.09 1.15 7.21
C GLU A 29 10.10 0.43 8.55
N ARG A 30 10.40 1.15 9.63
CA ARG A 30 10.34 0.62 11.00
C ARG A 30 8.91 0.27 11.39
N PHE A 31 7.95 1.14 11.10
CA PHE A 31 6.53 0.89 11.41
C PHE A 31 5.96 -0.25 10.57
N PHE A 32 6.31 -0.33 9.28
CA PHE A 32 5.93 -1.43 8.41
C PHE A 32 6.41 -2.78 8.96
N ARG A 33 7.71 -2.91 9.31
CA ARG A 33 8.25 -4.13 9.91
C ARG A 33 7.51 -4.52 11.19
N ARG A 34 7.28 -3.55 12.07
CA ARG A 34 6.51 -3.78 13.31
C ARG A 34 5.09 -4.26 13.03
N ALA A 35 4.41 -3.69 12.03
CA ALA A 35 3.08 -4.15 11.64
C ALA A 35 3.09 -5.61 11.17
N CYS A 36 4.06 -5.99 10.34
CA CYS A 36 4.23 -7.38 9.91
C CYS A 36 4.50 -8.33 11.10
N GLU A 37 5.34 -7.92 12.05
CA GLU A 37 5.57 -8.69 13.27
C GLU A 37 4.28 -8.88 14.09
N GLN A 38 3.46 -7.84 14.23
CA GLN A 38 2.18 -7.93 14.91
C GLN A 38 1.21 -8.88 14.20
N ILE A 39 1.13 -8.84 12.87
CA ILE A 39 0.30 -9.78 12.09
C ILE A 39 0.69 -11.23 12.38
N VAL A 40 2.00 -11.53 12.38
CA VAL A 40 2.50 -12.88 12.69
C VAL A 40 2.12 -13.31 14.12
N GLN A 41 2.26 -12.41 15.09
CA GLN A 41 1.88 -12.70 16.48
C GLN A 41 0.37 -12.93 16.63
N LEU A 42 -0.46 -12.14 15.95
CA LEU A 42 -1.91 -12.27 15.98
C LEU A 42 -2.38 -13.58 15.33
N ASN A 43 -1.76 -13.99 14.22
CA ASN A 43 -2.04 -15.28 13.60
C ASN A 43 -1.75 -16.46 14.54
N ARG A 44 -0.60 -16.45 15.22
CA ARG A 44 -0.29 -17.48 16.22
C ARG A 44 -1.32 -17.52 17.35
N ARG A 45 -1.76 -16.36 17.83
CA ARG A 45 -2.81 -16.27 18.87
C ARG A 45 -4.15 -16.80 18.37
N LEU A 46 -4.52 -16.56 17.12
CA LEU A 46 -5.72 -17.12 16.52
C LEU A 46 -5.66 -18.63 16.46
N ASP A 47 -4.54 -19.20 16.01
CA ASP A 47 -4.33 -20.66 15.97
C ASP A 47 -4.43 -21.30 17.36
N GLU A 48 -3.85 -20.67 18.37
CA GLU A 48 -3.95 -21.13 19.76
C GLU A 48 -5.38 -21.09 20.30
N MET A 49 -6.12 -20.03 20.01
CA MET A 49 -7.52 -19.89 20.44
C MET A 49 -8.42 -20.87 19.71
N ALA A 50 -8.21 -21.11 18.41
CA ALA A 50 -8.92 -22.10 17.62
C ALA A 50 -8.74 -23.51 18.21
N LYS A 51 -7.50 -23.91 18.52
CA LYS A 51 -7.22 -25.20 19.18
C LYS A 51 -7.94 -25.35 20.53
N ARG A 52 -7.99 -24.27 21.33
CA ARG A 52 -8.72 -24.25 22.61
C ARG A 52 -10.24 -24.32 22.37
N TYR A 53 -10.74 -23.69 21.31
CA TYR A 53 -12.15 -23.74 20.93
C TYR A 53 -12.53 -25.17 20.55
N ASP A 54 -11.73 -25.85 19.74
CA ASP A 54 -11.97 -27.24 19.34
C ASP A 54 -11.98 -28.19 20.54
N LYS A 55 -11.09 -27.97 21.50
CA LYS A 55 -11.11 -28.71 22.77
C LYS A 55 -12.41 -28.45 23.55
N ALA A 56 -12.80 -27.19 23.70
CA ALA A 56 -14.03 -26.81 24.40
C ALA A 56 -15.30 -27.30 23.72
N SER A 57 -15.27 -27.40 22.38
CA SER A 57 -16.35 -27.95 21.56
C SER A 57 -16.52 -29.44 21.84
N ARG A 58 -15.42 -30.19 21.85
CA ARG A 58 -15.41 -31.63 22.18
C ARG A 58 -15.87 -31.92 23.61
N GLU A 59 -15.50 -31.07 24.56
CA GLU A 59 -15.88 -31.19 25.98
C GLU A 59 -17.25 -30.57 26.31
N ASN A 60 -17.95 -29.98 25.32
CA ASN A 60 -19.25 -29.32 25.45
C ASN A 60 -19.29 -28.15 26.47
N HIS A 61 -18.18 -27.44 26.64
CA HIS A 61 -18.07 -26.27 27.52
C HIS A 61 -18.64 -25.00 26.85
N ARG A 62 -19.96 -24.85 26.85
CA ARG A 62 -20.70 -23.78 26.12
C ARG A 62 -20.23 -22.35 26.43
N SER A 63 -20.04 -22.00 27.70
CA SER A 63 -19.60 -20.66 28.11
C SER A 63 -18.21 -20.33 27.57
N PHE A 64 -17.30 -21.30 27.62
CA PHE A 64 -15.93 -21.15 27.14
C PHE A 64 -15.88 -21.02 25.60
N ARG A 65 -16.72 -21.76 24.87
CA ARG A 65 -16.88 -21.62 23.41
C ARG A 65 -17.28 -20.19 23.03
N TYR A 66 -18.28 -19.63 23.72
CA TYR A 66 -18.74 -18.27 23.43
C TYR A 66 -17.64 -17.23 23.70
N SER A 67 -16.95 -17.35 24.83
CA SER A 67 -15.84 -16.46 25.17
C SER A 67 -14.71 -16.52 24.13
N LEU A 68 -14.33 -17.73 23.70
CA LEU A 68 -13.30 -17.91 22.68
C LEU A 68 -13.73 -17.35 21.33
N ARG A 69 -14.98 -17.56 20.90
CA ARG A 69 -15.51 -17.01 19.66
C ARG A 69 -15.43 -15.48 19.65
N LEU A 70 -15.82 -14.83 20.74
CA LEU A 70 -15.74 -13.37 20.85
C LEU A 70 -14.29 -12.88 20.77
N ARG A 71 -13.37 -13.55 21.46
CA ARG A 71 -11.94 -13.20 21.45
C ARG A 71 -11.29 -13.41 20.08
N MET A 72 -11.66 -14.48 19.38
CA MET A 72 -11.21 -14.74 18.01
C MET A 72 -11.67 -13.61 17.07
N ALA A 73 -12.96 -13.26 17.09
CA ALA A 73 -13.50 -12.18 16.26
C ALA A 73 -12.80 -10.83 16.49
N VAL A 74 -12.56 -10.45 17.75
CA VAL A 74 -11.81 -9.21 18.07
C VAL A 74 -10.38 -9.29 17.56
N THR A 75 -9.71 -10.43 17.73
CA THR A 75 -8.32 -10.61 17.30
C THR A 75 -8.18 -10.61 15.78
N GLU A 76 -9.14 -11.18 15.06
CA GLU A 76 -9.25 -11.10 13.59
C GLU A 76 -9.43 -9.65 13.13
N GLY A 77 -10.31 -8.89 13.79
CA GLY A 77 -10.50 -7.47 13.50
C GLY A 77 -9.21 -6.67 13.65
N VAL A 78 -8.50 -6.83 14.77
CA VAL A 78 -7.21 -6.15 15.02
C VAL A 78 -6.16 -6.57 13.98
N ARG A 79 -6.09 -7.85 13.60
CA ARG A 79 -5.18 -8.32 12.56
C ARG A 79 -5.48 -7.67 11.21
N ASN A 80 -6.75 -7.54 10.84
CA ASN A 80 -7.16 -6.89 9.60
C ASN A 80 -6.76 -5.41 9.59
N MET A 81 -6.91 -4.70 10.71
CA MET A 81 -6.40 -3.33 10.82
C MET A 81 -4.88 -3.24 10.62
N TYR A 82 -4.10 -4.21 11.10
CA TYR A 82 -2.66 -4.23 10.83
C TYR A 82 -2.32 -4.54 9.36
N TYR A 83 -3.13 -5.33 8.65
CA TYR A 83 -2.96 -5.53 7.21
C TYR A 83 -3.15 -4.22 6.45
N GLU A 84 -4.23 -3.47 6.73
CA GLU A 84 -4.48 -2.15 6.14
C GLU A 84 -3.37 -1.16 6.51
N TYR A 85 -2.95 -1.14 7.77
CA TYR A 85 -1.86 -0.27 8.22
C TYR A 85 -0.52 -0.60 7.53
N ALA A 86 -0.20 -1.88 7.36
CA ALA A 86 1.00 -2.31 6.65
C ALA A 86 0.95 -1.93 5.17
N ALA A 87 -0.20 -2.07 4.51
CA ALA A 87 -0.38 -1.64 3.13
C ALA A 87 -0.15 -0.12 2.99
N ASN A 88 -0.81 0.67 3.83
CA ASN A 88 -0.63 2.14 3.84
C ASN A 88 0.83 2.55 4.07
N LYS A 89 1.56 1.84 4.95
CA LYS A 89 2.99 2.11 5.17
C LYS A 89 3.87 1.67 4.01
N ALA A 90 3.54 0.58 3.31
CA ALA A 90 4.25 0.19 2.09
C ALA A 90 4.09 1.22 0.98
N ASP A 91 2.89 1.78 0.82
CA ASP A 91 2.63 2.86 -0.13
C ASP A 91 3.39 4.14 0.26
N GLU A 92 3.42 4.50 1.55
CA GLU A 92 4.21 5.63 2.04
C GLU A 92 5.71 5.46 1.77
N ILE A 93 6.27 4.25 2.01
CA ILE A 93 7.67 3.93 1.71
C ILE A 93 7.94 4.09 0.22
N THR A 94 7.04 3.60 -0.63
CA THR A 94 7.18 3.70 -2.09
C THR A 94 7.21 5.16 -2.53
N ASN A 95 6.28 5.97 -2.03
CA ASN A 95 6.21 7.40 -2.34
C ASN A 95 7.45 8.17 -1.87
N LEU A 96 7.93 7.90 -0.66
CA LEU A 96 9.13 8.55 -0.11
C LEU A 96 10.38 8.16 -0.90
N ARG A 97 10.48 6.91 -1.37
CA ARG A 97 11.58 6.47 -2.25
C ARG A 97 11.52 7.16 -3.61
N CYS A 98 10.35 7.29 -4.22
CA CYS A 98 10.18 8.05 -5.46
C CYS A 98 10.55 9.52 -5.28
N GLN A 99 10.14 10.15 -4.18
CA GLN A 99 10.50 11.53 -3.87
C GLN A 99 12.02 11.70 -3.73
N ALA A 100 12.67 10.80 -3.00
CA ALA A 100 14.13 10.86 -2.82
C ALA A 100 14.90 10.72 -4.13
N LEU A 101 14.36 9.98 -5.12
CA LEU A 101 14.96 9.85 -6.45
C LEU A 101 14.74 11.13 -7.28
N HIS A 102 13.52 11.66 -7.31
CA HIS A 102 13.21 12.88 -8.06
C HIS A 102 14.02 14.10 -7.56
N ASP A 103 14.17 14.23 -6.23
CA ASP A 103 14.99 15.28 -5.61
C ASP A 103 16.49 15.14 -5.98
N SER A 104 16.95 13.94 -6.35
CA SER A 104 18.32 13.69 -6.79
C SER A 104 18.57 14.05 -8.26
N GLU A 105 17.53 13.98 -9.11
CA GLU A 105 17.60 14.25 -10.55
C GLU A 105 17.48 15.75 -10.88
N MET A 106 16.65 16.51 -10.15
CA MET A 106 16.51 17.96 -10.34
C MET A 106 17.71 18.79 -9.81
N GLY A 107 18.66 18.16 -9.11
CA GLY A 107 19.92 18.81 -8.71
C GLY A 107 20.94 18.96 -9.84
N SER A 108 20.62 18.51 -11.07
CA SER A 108 21.57 18.43 -12.20
C SER A 108 21.05 19.03 -13.52
N SER A 109 20.12 19.98 -13.51
CA SER A 109 19.88 20.82 -14.68
C SER A 109 20.69 22.10 -14.56
N GLU A 110 21.86 22.13 -15.22
CA GLU A 110 22.46 23.38 -15.67
C GLU A 110 21.40 24.16 -16.47
N GLU A 111 21.27 25.45 -16.18
CA GLU A 111 20.36 26.37 -16.86
C GLU A 111 20.75 26.47 -18.35
N ASP A 112 20.21 25.59 -19.19
CA ASP A 112 20.12 25.85 -20.62
C ASP A 112 18.93 26.78 -20.84
N ASN A 113 19.17 28.08 -20.65
CA ASN A 113 18.32 29.14 -21.18
C ASN A 113 18.39 29.07 -22.71
N SER A 114 17.73 28.07 -23.29
CA SER A 114 17.41 28.10 -24.71
C SER A 114 16.35 29.18 -24.91
N ASP A 115 16.81 30.24 -25.55
CA ASP A 115 16.08 31.38 -26.09
C ASP A 115 14.81 30.88 -26.81
N PHE A 116 13.68 30.81 -26.10
CA PHE A 116 12.39 30.44 -26.65
C PHE A 116 11.77 31.69 -27.25
N ASP A 117 12.03 31.90 -28.54
CA ASP A 117 11.35 32.89 -29.36
C ASP A 117 9.84 32.61 -29.34
N PRO A 118 8.99 33.57 -28.96
CA PRO A 118 7.54 33.43 -29.03
C PRO A 118 7.13 33.19 -30.49
N MET A 119 6.57 32.01 -30.77
CA MET A 119 5.92 31.70 -32.04
C MET A 119 4.80 32.72 -32.28
N ASP A 120 4.84 33.36 -33.45
CA ASP A 120 3.77 34.19 -33.98
C ASP A 120 2.45 33.42 -33.99
N ASP A 121 1.42 34.10 -33.48
CA ASP A 121 0.01 33.74 -33.54
C ASP A 121 -0.41 33.49 -34.99
N ASP A 122 -0.86 32.27 -35.32
CA ASP A 122 -1.74 32.07 -36.46
C ASP A 122 -2.81 31.00 -36.16
N GLU A 123 -4.03 31.51 -36.17
CA GLU A 123 -5.23 30.90 -36.76
C GLU A 123 -5.97 29.82 -35.94
N TYR A 124 -6.96 30.30 -35.17
CA TYR A 124 -8.08 29.50 -34.70
C TYR A 124 -9.00 29.18 -35.89
N GLU A 125 -9.20 27.90 -36.20
CA GLU A 125 -10.42 27.47 -36.90
C GLU A 125 -11.31 26.73 -35.90
N ALA A 126 -12.42 27.37 -35.56
CA ALA A 126 -13.53 26.75 -34.86
C ALA A 126 -14.17 25.71 -35.78
N THR A 127 -14.09 24.43 -35.40
CA THR A 127 -14.99 23.41 -35.94
C THR A 127 -16.09 23.12 -34.92
N ASP A 128 -17.27 23.48 -35.40
CA ASP A 128 -18.60 23.36 -34.85
C ASP A 128 -19.00 21.88 -34.66
N GLU A 129 -19.82 21.64 -33.63
CA GLU A 129 -20.84 20.59 -33.55
C GLU A 129 -20.46 19.11 -33.79
N MET A 130 -20.57 18.29 -32.74
CA MET A 130 -21.71 17.37 -32.67
C MET A 130 -21.92 16.77 -31.27
N GLU A 131 -23.18 16.86 -30.84
CA GLU A 131 -23.78 16.28 -29.66
C GLU A 131 -23.95 14.74 -29.77
N GLY A 132 -24.12 14.09 -28.63
CA GLY A 132 -24.81 12.80 -28.50
C GLY A 132 -23.90 11.59 -28.22
N GLU A 133 -24.20 10.66 -27.32
CA GLU A 133 -25.33 10.48 -26.43
C GLU A 133 -24.86 9.66 -25.21
N ALA A 134 -25.58 9.85 -24.10
CA ALA A 134 -25.47 9.01 -22.93
C ALA A 134 -26.24 7.70 -23.13
N GLU A 135 -25.61 6.57 -22.83
CA GLU A 135 -26.30 5.27 -22.67
C GLU A 135 -26.11 4.78 -21.21
N PRO A 136 -27.17 4.79 -20.39
CA PRO A 136 -27.16 4.17 -19.07
C PRO A 136 -27.52 2.68 -19.17
N SER A 137 -26.52 1.79 -19.11
CA SER A 137 -26.77 0.35 -18.98
C SER A 137 -27.12 0.00 -17.54
N SER A 138 -28.41 0.03 -17.24
CA SER A 138 -29.05 -0.58 -16.08
C SER A 138 -28.93 -2.11 -16.10
N ARG A 139 -28.34 -2.69 -15.05
CA ARG A 139 -28.65 -4.06 -14.62
C ARG A 139 -28.56 -4.13 -13.09
N ASP A 140 -29.65 -3.69 -12.47
CA ASP A 140 -30.07 -4.20 -11.16
C ASP A 140 -30.56 -5.65 -11.36
N GLU A 141 -29.80 -6.63 -10.89
CA GLU A 141 -30.33 -7.95 -10.58
C GLU A 141 -30.39 -8.14 -9.06
N PRO A 142 -31.58 -8.10 -8.45
CA PRO A 142 -31.76 -8.67 -7.12
C PRO A 142 -31.93 -10.19 -7.25
N LEU A 143 -30.87 -10.94 -6.94
CA LEU A 143 -31.00 -12.38 -6.68
C LEU A 143 -31.72 -12.57 -5.34
N ASN A 144 -33.02 -12.76 -5.49
CA ASN A 144 -33.95 -13.34 -4.55
C ASN A 144 -33.46 -14.73 -4.11
N CYS A 145 -32.99 -14.86 -2.86
CA CYS A 145 -32.80 -16.16 -2.21
C CYS A 145 -33.89 -16.33 -1.13
N PRO A 146 -34.77 -17.33 -1.26
CA PRO A 146 -35.85 -17.58 -0.32
C PRO A 146 -35.36 -17.92 1.09
N LEU A 147 -36.04 -17.36 2.08
CA LEU A 147 -36.07 -17.82 3.46
C LEU A 147 -36.57 -19.26 3.49
N ASP A 148 -35.71 -20.22 3.80
CA ASP A 148 -36.19 -21.53 4.27
C ASP A 148 -36.43 -21.44 5.79
N GLN A 149 -37.66 -21.10 6.11
CA GLN A 149 -38.29 -21.44 7.39
C GLN A 149 -38.81 -22.86 7.24
N ASN A 150 -38.23 -23.81 7.98
CA ASN A 150 -38.82 -25.07 8.47
C ASN A 150 -37.72 -25.66 9.38
N GLY A 151 -37.96 -26.10 10.60
CA GLY A 151 -39.16 -26.60 11.24
C GLY A 151 -38.71 -27.78 12.10
N GLU A 152 -39.13 -27.76 13.36
CA GLU A 152 -38.97 -28.79 14.42
C GLU A 152 -37.65 -28.85 15.21
#